data_AF-A0A507FQA1-F1
#
_entry.id   AF-A0A507FQA1-F1
#
_cell.length_a   1.000
_cell.length_b   1.000
_cell.length_c   1.000
_cell.angle_alpha   90.00
_cell.angle_beta   90.00
_cell.angle_gamma   90.00
#
_symmetry.space_group_name_H-M   'P 1'
#
loop_
_entity.id
_entity.type
_entity.pdbx_description
1 polymer ?
#
loop_
_entity_poly.entity_id
_entity_poly.type
_entity_poly.pdbx_seq_one_letter_code
_entity_poly.pdbx_strand_id
1 'polypeptide(L)'
;MAYGVLSTAACSSIAYGYLVHGHRKGPSVVPYLGGSAAVKLTVVGLQALGLAGLMQTLPKLQIPIGLDTPSSTSGANINNSLSTSADPPTKKFKMLCPVDFAHARNSDPNQLELKRITRHPQLFSFALFTLGTALSTPFLTTRLLTGFPIVFAVIGGAHQDARFLRSGAFTEEYLNETSLIPFWALMTGKQKWSDLCNEVKWVNASVGLLGALLLARRRGVLRL
;
A
#
# COMPACT_ATOMS: atom_id res chain seq x y z
N MET A 1 22.33 -9.67 6.95
CA MET A 1 22.16 -9.35 8.39
C MET A 1 22.55 -7.90 8.70
N ALA A 2 23.78 -7.46 8.44
CA ALA A 2 24.25 -6.10 8.79
C ALA A 2 23.42 -4.96 8.19
N TYR A 3 23.04 -5.03 6.91
CA TYR A 3 22.23 -3.99 6.26
C TYR A 3 20.89 -3.73 6.96
N GLY A 4 20.19 -4.81 7.35
CA GLY A 4 18.90 -4.69 8.04
C GLY A 4 19.02 -3.96 9.37
N VAL A 5 20.01 -4.33 10.19
CA VAL A 5 20.25 -3.71 11.49
C VAL A 5 20.63 -2.23 11.34
N LEU A 6 21.52 -1.90 10.41
CA LEU A 6 21.94 -0.52 10.15
C LEU A 6 20.78 0.34 9.64
N SER A 7 19.95 -0.20 8.73
CA SER A 7 18.77 0.51 8.22
C SER A 7 17.74 0.74 9.32
N THR A 8 17.44 -0.27 10.15
CA THR A 8 16.52 -0.12 11.28
C THR A 8 17.05 0.87 12.31
N ALA A 9 18.35 0.84 12.62
CA ALA A 9 18.99 1.80 13.52
C ALA A 9 18.91 3.23 12.98
N ALA A 10 19.16 3.42 11.69
CA ALA A 10 19.01 4.73 11.03
C ALA A 10 17.56 5.23 11.03
N CYS A 11 16.57 4.37 10.74
CA CYS A 11 15.16 4.76 10.84
C CYS A 11 14.77 5.11 12.29
N SER A 12 15.27 4.35 13.26
CA SER A 12 15.00 4.55 14.69
C SER A 12 15.62 5.86 15.20
N SER A 13 16.81 6.23 14.73
CA SER A 13 17.45 7.49 15.13
C SER A 13 16.70 8.71 14.58
N ILE A 14 16.19 8.64 13.35
CA ILE A 14 15.31 9.68 12.77
C ILE A 14 14.02 9.78 13.57
N ALA A 15 13.39 8.64 13.89
CA ALA A 15 12.17 8.61 14.70
C ALA A 15 12.39 9.19 16.09
N TYR A 16 13.48 8.81 16.77
CA TYR A 16 13.88 9.36 18.06
C TYR A 16 14.13 10.87 17.99
N GLY A 17 14.91 11.32 17.00
CA GLY A 17 15.17 12.73 16.75
C GLY A 17 13.88 13.53 16.55
N TYR A 18 12.95 13.02 15.75
CA TYR A 18 11.65 13.64 15.53
C TYR A 18 10.81 13.69 16.80
N LEU A 19 10.66 12.58 17.53
CA LEU A 19 9.79 12.53 18.72
C LEU A 19 10.31 13.39 19.86
N VAL A 20 11.63 13.41 20.10
CA VAL A 20 12.24 14.15 21.21
C VAL A 20 12.44 15.63 20.87
N HIS A 21 12.90 15.93 19.66
CA HIS A 21 13.32 17.29 19.29
C HIS A 21 12.41 17.99 18.28
N GLY A 22 11.69 17.25 17.42
CA GLY A 22 10.92 17.81 16.30
C GLY A 22 9.40 17.86 16.50
N HIS A 23 8.83 17.07 17.40
CA HIS A 23 7.39 16.94 17.54
C HIS A 23 6.77 18.23 18.10
N ARG A 24 5.91 18.87 17.30
CA ARG A 24 5.27 20.17 17.60
C ARG A 24 6.24 21.32 17.86
N LYS A 25 7.48 21.20 17.41
CA LYS A 25 8.52 22.24 17.52
C LYS A 25 8.97 22.65 16.11
N GLY A 26 9.34 23.92 15.95
CA GLY A 26 9.83 24.49 14.70
C GLY A 26 8.91 25.54 14.09
N PRO A 27 9.30 26.13 12.94
CA PRO A 27 8.56 27.21 12.31
C PRO A 27 7.17 26.75 11.90
N SER A 28 6.16 27.49 12.34
CA SER A 28 4.77 27.29 11.95
C SER A 28 4.56 27.97 10.61
N VAL A 29 4.11 27.19 9.63
CA VAL A 29 3.61 27.66 8.35
C VAL A 29 2.08 27.75 8.43
N VAL A 30 1.48 28.62 7.60
CA VAL A 30 0.05 28.98 7.66
C VAL A 30 -0.83 27.75 7.95
N PRO A 31 -1.65 27.79 9.00
CA PRO A 31 -2.37 26.62 9.47
C PRO A 31 -3.47 26.22 8.49
N TYR A 32 -3.44 24.96 8.08
CA TYR A 32 -4.46 24.29 7.26
C TYR A 32 -5.90 24.48 7.80
N LEU A 33 -6.06 24.60 9.12
CA LEU A 33 -7.37 24.83 9.77
C LEU A 33 -8.05 26.14 9.36
N GLY A 34 -7.28 27.17 8.97
CA GLY A 34 -7.79 28.45 8.47
C GLY A 34 -7.96 28.52 6.95
N GLY A 35 -7.65 27.45 6.22
CA GLY A 35 -7.75 27.40 4.76
C GLY A 35 -9.20 27.27 4.25
N SER A 36 -9.38 27.54 2.95
CA SER A 36 -10.66 27.36 2.26
C SER A 36 -11.16 25.92 2.32
N ALA A 37 -12.47 25.72 2.12
CA ALA A 37 -13.07 24.39 2.05
C ALA A 37 -12.41 23.50 0.98
N ALA A 38 -11.95 24.10 -0.14
CA ALA A 38 -11.23 23.39 -1.19
C ALA A 38 -9.93 22.76 -0.67
N VAL A 39 -9.10 23.52 0.07
CA VAL A 39 -7.85 23.00 0.65
C VAL A 39 -8.16 21.86 1.64
N LYS A 40 -9.22 22.03 2.44
CA LYS A 40 -9.67 21.00 3.38
C LYS A 40 -10.03 19.71 2.68
N LEU A 41 -10.83 19.79 1.61
CA LEU A 41 -11.23 18.66 0.78
C LEU A 41 -10.03 18.01 0.08
N THR A 42 -9.08 18.77 -0.45
CA THR A 42 -7.87 18.21 -1.09
C THR A 42 -7.07 17.36 -0.12
N VAL A 43 -6.87 17.82 1.12
CA VAL A 43 -6.15 17.06 2.14
C VAL A 43 -6.89 15.77 2.51
N VAL A 44 -8.20 15.86 2.77
CA VAL A 44 -9.01 14.67 3.08
C VAL A 44 -9.01 13.70 1.89
N GLY A 45 -9.10 14.21 0.66
CA GLY A 45 -9.06 13.42 -0.57
C GLY A 45 -7.73 12.68 -0.74
N LEU A 46 -6.59 13.36 -0.54
CA LEU A 46 -5.27 12.73 -0.58
C LEU A 46 -5.12 11.64 0.49
N GLN A 47 -5.58 11.91 1.71
CA GLN A 47 -5.55 10.91 2.78
C GLN A 47 -6.47 9.72 2.51
N ALA A 48 -7.67 9.96 2.01
CA ALA A 48 -8.63 8.92 1.64
C ALA A 48 -8.09 8.05 0.52
N LEU A 49 -7.53 8.66 -0.52
CA LEU A 49 -6.94 7.96 -1.65
C LEU A 49 -5.75 7.10 -1.21
N GLY A 50 -4.85 7.66 -0.39
CA GLY A 50 -3.71 6.93 0.15
C GLY A 50 -4.10 5.78 1.08
N LEU A 51 -5.04 6.00 2.01
CA LEU A 51 -5.54 4.94 2.89
C LEU A 51 -6.31 3.87 2.12
N ALA A 52 -7.18 4.26 1.19
CA ALA A 52 -7.89 3.31 0.34
C ALA A 52 -6.90 2.42 -0.42
N GLY A 53 -5.88 3.02 -1.06
CA GLY A 53 -4.83 2.27 -1.76
C GLY A 53 -4.02 1.34 -0.84
N LEU A 54 -3.65 1.79 0.36
CA LEU A 54 -2.98 0.95 1.36
C LEU A 54 -3.84 -0.24 1.81
N MET A 55 -5.14 -0.03 1.97
CA MET A 55 -6.08 -1.11 2.31
C MET A 55 -6.24 -2.11 1.16
N GLN A 56 -6.05 -1.71 -0.10
CA GLN A 56 -6.09 -2.64 -1.23
C GLN A 56 -4.91 -3.61 -1.25
N THR A 57 -3.74 -3.17 -0.75
CA THR A 57 -2.49 -3.94 -0.73
C THR A 57 -2.30 -4.80 0.51
N LEU A 58 -3.24 -4.79 1.45
CA LEU A 58 -3.15 -5.62 2.65
C LEU A 58 -3.20 -7.11 2.29
N PRO A 59 -2.30 -7.93 2.84
CA PRO A 59 -2.35 -9.37 2.64
C PRO A 59 -3.62 -9.94 3.28
N LYS A 60 -4.10 -11.05 2.72
CA LYS A 60 -5.26 -11.76 3.29
C LYS A 60 -4.86 -12.29 4.67
N LEU A 61 -5.58 -11.85 5.70
CA LEU A 61 -5.43 -12.39 7.05
C LEU A 61 -6.15 -13.74 7.08
N GLN A 62 -5.41 -14.81 7.33
CA GLN A 62 -5.96 -16.15 7.48
C GLN A 62 -6.16 -16.46 8.97
N ILE A 63 -7.25 -17.16 9.28
CA ILE A 63 -7.47 -17.68 10.63
C ILE A 63 -6.43 -18.80 10.84
N PRO A 64 -5.61 -18.75 11.91
CA PRO A 64 -4.44 -19.61 12.07
C PRO A 64 -4.74 -21.11 12.30
N ILE A 65 -6.02 -21.50 12.23
CA ILE A 65 -6.49 -22.86 12.50
C ILE A 65 -7.25 -23.36 11.26
N GLY A 66 -6.63 -24.26 10.50
CA GLY A 66 -7.25 -24.99 9.40
C GLY A 66 -7.54 -26.44 9.78
N LEU A 67 -8.74 -26.91 9.45
CA LEU A 67 -9.14 -28.33 9.56
C LEU A 67 -9.15 -28.93 8.16
N ASP A 68 -8.22 -29.83 7.87
CA ASP A 68 -8.24 -30.59 6.63
C ASP A 68 -9.44 -31.56 6.67
N THR A 69 -10.50 -31.23 5.93
CA THR A 69 -11.64 -32.13 5.72
C THR A 69 -11.39 -32.89 4.43
N PRO A 70 -11.31 -34.24 4.44
CA PRO A 70 -10.98 -35.03 3.26
C PRO A 70 -12.20 -35.18 2.34
N SER A 71 -12.68 -34.09 1.74
CA SER A 71 -13.55 -34.06 0.55
C SER A 71 -14.08 -32.64 0.36
N SER A 72 -13.59 -31.94 -0.66
CA SER A 72 -14.35 -31.04 -1.57
C SER A 72 -13.37 -30.12 -2.31
N THR A 73 -13.10 -30.51 -3.56
CA THR A 73 -12.74 -29.67 -4.71
C THR A 73 -12.69 -28.16 -4.45
N SER A 74 -11.48 -27.62 -4.29
CA SER A 74 -11.17 -26.22 -4.58
C SER A 74 -9.78 -26.19 -5.18
N GLY A 75 -9.72 -25.83 -6.46
CA GLY A 75 -8.57 -26.01 -7.35
C GLY A 75 -7.30 -25.29 -6.89
N ALA A 76 -6.45 -26.01 -6.16
CA ALA A 76 -5.01 -25.79 -6.14
C ALA A 76 -4.38 -26.90 -6.99
N ASN A 77 -4.03 -26.57 -8.23
CA ASN A 77 -3.26 -27.45 -9.10
C ASN A 77 -1.84 -27.56 -8.49
N ILE A 78 -1.64 -28.53 -7.61
CA ILE A 78 -0.34 -28.89 -7.05
C ILE A 78 0.12 -30.13 -7.81
N ASN A 79 0.78 -29.91 -8.95
CA ASN A 79 1.60 -30.98 -9.52
C ASN A 79 2.86 -31.11 -8.66
N ASN A 80 3.17 -32.36 -8.30
CA ASN A 80 4.34 -32.87 -7.60
C ASN A 80 4.30 -32.87 -6.06
N SER A 81 3.73 -33.94 -5.51
CA SER A 81 4.57 -34.98 -4.88
C SER A 81 3.73 -36.23 -4.63
N LEU A 82 4.04 -37.27 -5.40
CA LEU A 82 3.57 -38.63 -5.19
C LEU A 82 4.13 -39.12 -3.86
N SER A 83 3.25 -39.33 -2.88
CA SER A 83 3.55 -40.10 -1.67
C SER A 83 2.32 -40.93 -1.36
N THR A 84 2.29 -42.11 -1.98
CA THR A 84 1.34 -43.17 -1.72
C THR A 84 1.59 -43.72 -0.33
N SER A 85 0.76 -43.38 0.65
CA SER A 85 0.63 -44.12 1.91
C SER A 85 -0.79 -43.91 2.44
N ALA A 86 -1.57 -44.98 2.39
CA ALA A 86 -2.94 -45.04 2.88
C ALA A 86 -2.92 -45.09 4.41
N ASP A 87 -3.21 -43.95 5.04
CA ASP A 87 -3.47 -43.84 6.48
C ASP A 87 -4.95 -43.45 6.71
N PRO A 88 -5.55 -43.86 7.84
CA PRO A 88 -6.95 -43.57 8.18
C PRO A 88 -7.21 -42.05 8.30
N PRO A 89 -8.47 -41.58 8.18
CA PRO A 89 -8.83 -40.17 8.16
C PRO A 89 -8.69 -39.51 9.54
N THR A 90 -7.46 -39.31 10.00
CA THR A 90 -7.16 -38.46 11.14
C THR A 90 -7.25 -37.01 10.66
N LYS A 91 -8.19 -36.23 11.20
CA LYS A 91 -8.26 -34.79 10.97
C LYS A 91 -6.94 -34.17 11.46
N LYS A 92 -6.06 -33.81 10.53
CA LYS A 92 -4.79 -33.16 10.86
C LYS A 92 -5.04 -31.66 11.02
N PHE A 93 -4.76 -31.14 12.21
CA PHE A 93 -4.77 -29.69 12.44
C PHE A 93 -3.54 -29.08 11.78
N LYS A 94 -3.74 -28.13 10.87
CA LYS A 94 -2.66 -27.37 10.25
C LYS A 94 -2.60 -25.98 10.85
N MET A 95 -1.47 -25.66 11.48
CA MET A 95 -1.18 -24.28 11.86
C MET A 95 -0.79 -23.51 10.60
N LEU A 96 -1.59 -22.50 10.25
CA LEU A 96 -1.31 -21.61 9.14
C LEU A 96 -0.72 -20.30 9.68
N CYS A 97 0.17 -19.69 8.90
CA CYS A 97 0.63 -18.34 9.21
C CYS A 97 -0.58 -17.38 9.18
N PRO A 98 -0.68 -16.41 10.11
CA PRO A 98 -1.80 -15.47 10.16
C PRO A 98 -1.85 -14.55 8.92
N VAL A 99 -0.75 -14.47 8.18
CA VAL A 99 -0.62 -13.70 6.94
C VAL A 99 -0.34 -14.67 5.79
N ASP A 100 -1.21 -14.64 4.79
CA ASP A 100 -1.06 -15.45 3.58
C ASP A 100 -0.08 -14.79 2.60
N PHE A 101 1.09 -15.41 2.42
CA PHE A 101 2.09 -15.00 1.44
C PHE A 101 2.06 -15.82 0.15
N ALA A 102 1.17 -16.82 0.04
CA ALA A 102 1.11 -17.68 -1.14
C ALA A 102 0.79 -16.90 -2.41
N HIS A 103 -0.08 -15.88 -2.30
CA HIS A 103 -0.38 -14.98 -3.41
C HIS A 103 0.87 -14.27 -3.95
N ALA A 104 1.74 -13.75 -3.08
CA ALA A 104 2.94 -13.02 -3.49
C ALA A 104 4.00 -13.90 -4.16
N ARG A 105 3.99 -15.22 -3.89
CA ARG A 105 4.95 -16.16 -4.47
C ARG A 105 4.54 -16.63 -5.87
N ASN A 106 3.23 -16.71 -6.12
CA ASN A 106 2.68 -17.28 -7.34
C ASN A 106 2.12 -16.22 -8.31
N SER A 107 2.05 -14.96 -7.90
CA SER A 107 1.59 -13.86 -8.76
C SER A 107 2.65 -13.45 -9.78
N ASP A 108 2.26 -13.34 -11.05
CA ASP A 108 3.11 -12.77 -12.09
C ASP A 108 3.46 -11.30 -11.75
N PRO A 109 4.75 -10.90 -11.78
CA PRO A 109 5.15 -9.51 -11.59
C PRO A 109 4.48 -8.53 -12.57
N ASN A 110 4.00 -8.99 -13.73
CA ASN A 110 3.32 -8.19 -14.74
C ASN A 110 1.79 -8.14 -14.57
N GLN A 111 1.24 -8.81 -13.56
CA GLN A 111 -0.21 -8.78 -13.30
C GLN A 111 -0.69 -7.35 -12.99
N LEU A 112 -1.77 -6.93 -13.66
CA LEU A 112 -2.15 -5.52 -13.76
C LEU A 112 -2.96 -4.95 -12.57
N GLU A 113 -3.85 -5.69 -11.91
CA GLU A 113 -4.66 -5.29 -10.73
C GLU A 113 -4.62 -3.77 -10.34
N LEU A 114 -4.07 -3.44 -9.15
CA LEU A 114 -3.85 -2.06 -8.73
C LEU A 114 -2.70 -1.39 -9.50
N LYS A 115 -1.86 -2.17 -10.17
CA LYS A 115 -0.75 -1.66 -10.98
C LYS A 115 -1.23 -0.87 -12.22
N ARG A 116 -2.52 -0.99 -12.59
CA ARG A 116 -3.18 -0.13 -13.57
C ARG A 116 -3.18 1.34 -13.17
N ILE A 117 -3.28 1.63 -11.87
CA ILE A 117 -3.19 3.01 -11.37
C ILE A 117 -1.75 3.50 -11.47
N THR A 118 -0.80 2.73 -10.96
CA THR A 118 0.64 2.99 -11.01
C THR A 118 1.38 1.68 -10.79
N ARG A 119 2.54 1.49 -11.43
CA ARG A 119 3.40 0.32 -11.22
C ARG A 119 3.73 0.04 -9.75
N HIS A 120 3.76 1.09 -8.92
CA HIS A 120 4.10 1.01 -7.49
C HIS A 120 2.95 1.47 -6.60
N PRO A 121 1.82 0.72 -6.55
CA PRO A 121 0.60 1.18 -5.87
C PRO A 121 0.82 1.37 -4.38
N GLN A 122 1.59 0.50 -3.72
CA GLN A 122 1.87 0.61 -2.29
C GLN A 122 2.72 1.86 -1.95
N LEU A 123 3.75 2.16 -2.76
CA LEU A 123 4.60 3.33 -2.56
C LEU A 123 3.80 4.63 -2.69
N PHE A 124 3.01 4.75 -3.75
CA PHE A 124 2.18 5.93 -3.97
C PHE A 124 1.00 6.03 -3.00
N SER A 125 0.40 4.92 -2.58
CA SER A 125 -0.65 4.94 -1.56
C SER A 125 -0.12 5.47 -0.23
N PHE A 126 1.05 5.00 0.20
CA PHE A 126 1.73 5.53 1.38
C PHE A 126 2.07 7.02 1.19
N ALA A 127 2.67 7.38 0.06
CA ALA A 127 3.06 8.76 -0.23
C ALA A 127 1.88 9.74 -0.25
N LEU A 128 0.75 9.39 -0.85
CA LEU A 128 -0.45 10.23 -0.89
C LEU A 128 -1.06 10.41 0.51
N PHE A 129 -1.08 9.34 1.31
CA PHE A 129 -1.53 9.41 2.69
C PHE A 129 -0.64 10.33 3.56
N THR A 130 0.68 10.17 3.46
CA THR A 130 1.60 10.99 4.23
C THR A 130 1.66 12.42 3.71
N LEU A 131 1.48 12.66 2.41
CA LEU A 131 1.35 13.99 1.82
C LEU A 131 0.10 14.71 2.34
N GLY A 132 -1.05 14.04 2.39
CA GLY A 132 -2.24 14.60 3.03
C GLY A 132 -1.99 14.93 4.52
N THR A 133 -1.24 14.08 5.22
CA THR A 133 -0.83 14.33 6.62
C THR A 133 0.13 15.52 6.74
N ALA A 134 1.09 15.66 5.82
CA ALA A 134 2.01 16.79 5.74
C ALA A 134 1.25 18.11 5.59
N LEU A 135 0.33 18.16 4.62
CA LEU A 135 -0.49 19.34 4.36
C LEU A 135 -1.42 19.70 5.53
N SER A 136 -1.86 18.72 6.32
CA SER A 136 -2.71 18.96 7.49
C SER A 136 -1.99 19.57 8.70
N THR A 137 -0.66 19.51 8.74
CA THR A 137 0.13 19.90 9.92
C THR A 137 0.63 21.35 9.80
N PRO A 138 0.65 22.17 10.88
CA PRO A 138 1.16 23.54 10.81
C PRO A 138 2.70 23.65 10.88
N PHE A 139 3.39 22.62 11.37
CA PHE A 139 4.85 22.66 11.56
C PHE A 139 5.62 22.23 10.31
N LEU A 140 6.53 23.08 9.82
CA LEU A 140 7.33 22.82 8.62
C LEU A 140 8.16 21.53 8.72
N THR A 141 8.75 21.28 9.89
CA THR A 141 9.54 20.06 10.17
C THR A 141 8.73 18.80 9.90
N THR A 142 7.48 18.76 10.36
CA THR A 142 6.59 17.63 10.14
C THR A 142 6.13 17.58 8.69
N ARG A 143 5.88 18.73 8.03
CA ARG A 143 5.52 18.77 6.60
C ARG A 143 6.62 18.15 5.74
N LEU A 144 7.88 18.50 5.99
CA LEU A 144 9.00 17.98 5.21
C LEU A 144 9.20 16.48 5.45
N LEU A 145 9.21 16.05 6.72
CA LEU A 145 9.40 14.64 7.05
C LEU A 145 8.29 13.76 6.46
N THR A 146 7.02 14.16 6.63
CA THR A 146 5.87 13.37 6.15
C THR A 146 5.56 13.62 4.66
N GLY A 147 6.08 14.70 4.08
CA GLY A 147 5.99 14.98 2.64
C GLY A 147 7.03 14.22 1.83
N PHE A 148 8.22 13.95 2.38
CA PHE A 148 9.32 13.26 1.70
C PHE A 148 8.94 11.93 1.00
N PRO A 149 8.04 11.07 1.53
CA PRO A 149 7.64 9.85 0.86
C PRO A 149 7.11 10.02 -0.57
N ILE A 150 6.60 11.19 -0.98
CA ILE A 150 6.22 11.43 -2.39
C ILE A 150 7.42 11.48 -3.32
N VAL A 151 8.53 12.09 -2.87
CA VAL A 151 9.79 12.13 -3.59
C VAL A 151 10.37 10.72 -3.68
N PHE A 152 10.32 9.98 -2.56
CA PHE A 152 10.75 8.60 -2.50
C PHE A 152 9.92 7.68 -3.41
N ALA A 153 8.60 7.86 -3.52
CA ALA A 153 7.76 7.07 -4.41
C ALA A 153 8.14 7.25 -5.89
N VAL A 154 8.47 8.48 -6.30
CA VAL A 154 8.90 8.78 -7.68
C VAL A 154 10.30 8.22 -7.96
N ILE A 155 11.30 8.62 -7.17
CA ILE A 155 12.70 8.23 -7.40
C ILE A 155 12.90 6.74 -7.12
N GLY A 156 12.35 6.26 -6.00
CA GLY A 156 12.42 4.87 -5.60
C GLY A 156 11.66 3.96 -6.55
N GLY A 157 10.49 4.38 -7.05
CA GLY A 157 9.74 3.65 -8.06
C GLY A 157 10.51 3.55 -9.38
N ALA A 158 11.05 4.66 -9.88
CA ALA A 158 11.90 4.66 -11.08
C ALA A 158 13.14 3.76 -10.92
N HIS A 159 13.77 3.78 -9.74
CA HIS A 159 14.89 2.91 -9.43
C HIS A 159 14.49 1.43 -9.39
N GLN A 160 13.34 1.10 -8.77
CA GLN A 160 12.80 -0.26 -8.75
C GLN A 160 12.48 -0.74 -10.16
N ASP A 161 11.93 0.11 -11.02
CA ASP A 161 11.65 -0.23 -12.41
C ASP A 161 12.92 -0.58 -13.18
N ALA A 162 13.96 0.24 -13.06
CA ALA A 162 15.25 -0.02 -13.69
C ALA A 162 15.87 -1.34 -13.20
N ARG A 163 15.70 -1.67 -11.92
CA ARG A 163 16.16 -2.93 -11.34
C ARG A 163 15.35 -4.12 -11.87
N PHE A 164 14.02 -4.02 -11.91
CA PHE A 164 13.14 -5.11 -12.37
C PHE A 164 13.31 -5.39 -13.87
N LEU A 165 13.49 -4.34 -14.68
CA LEU A 165 13.90 -4.47 -16.07
C LEU A 165 15.23 -5.21 -16.22
N ARG A 166 16.25 -4.80 -15.47
CA ARG A 166 17.57 -5.46 -15.50
C ARG A 166 17.52 -6.93 -15.09
N SER A 167 16.62 -7.29 -14.18
CA SER A 167 16.42 -8.68 -13.78
C SER A 167 15.55 -9.50 -14.74
N GLY A 168 14.97 -8.87 -15.78
CA GLY A 168 14.02 -9.52 -16.68
C GLY A 168 12.64 -9.80 -16.08
N ALA A 169 12.33 -9.23 -14.92
CA ALA A 169 11.06 -9.43 -14.23
C ALA A 169 9.91 -8.62 -14.85
N PHE A 170 10.22 -7.44 -15.40
CA PHE A 170 9.27 -6.61 -16.14
C PHE A 170 9.51 -6.77 -17.64
N THR A 171 8.44 -6.99 -18.39
CA THR A 171 8.46 -6.97 -19.85
C THR A 171 8.38 -5.53 -20.37
N GLU A 172 8.90 -5.28 -21.57
CA GLU A 172 8.79 -3.96 -22.21
C GLU A 172 7.32 -3.61 -22.51
N GLU A 173 6.50 -4.61 -22.86
CA GLU A 173 5.06 -4.46 -23.04
C GLU A 173 4.37 -3.97 -21.76
N TYR A 174 4.66 -4.60 -20.61
CA TYR A 174 4.14 -4.17 -19.32
C TYR A 174 4.49 -2.71 -19.01
N LEU A 175 5.70 -2.27 -19.33
CA LEU A 175 6.11 -0.87 -19.12
C LEU A 175 5.42 0.11 -20.06
N ASN A 176 5.11 -0.31 -21.28
CA ASN A 176 4.42 0.52 -22.25
C ASN A 176 2.95 0.72 -21.88
N GLU A 177 2.32 -0.29 -21.26
CA GLU A 177 0.92 -0.25 -20.84
C GLU A 177 0.68 0.42 -19.47
N THR A 178 1.70 0.46 -18.61
CA THR A 178 1.58 1.00 -17.25
C THR A 178 2.32 2.33 -17.09
N SER A 179 2.13 3.00 -15.96
CA SER A 179 2.79 4.28 -15.66
C SER A 179 3.44 4.29 -14.29
N LEU A 180 4.51 5.07 -14.15
CA LEU A 180 5.10 5.35 -12.83
C LEU A 180 4.17 6.28 -12.03
N ILE A 181 3.72 7.36 -12.66
CA ILE A 181 2.85 8.35 -12.03
C ILE A 181 1.42 7.79 -11.92
N PRO A 182 0.75 7.92 -10.76
CA PRO A 182 -0.63 7.47 -10.56
C PRO A 182 -1.59 8.04 -11.59
N PHE A 183 -2.49 7.20 -12.08
CA PHE A 183 -3.57 7.50 -13.05
C PHE A 183 -3.09 7.93 -14.44
N TRP A 184 -1.80 8.11 -14.67
CA TRP A 184 -1.30 8.58 -15.96
C TRP A 184 -1.64 7.61 -17.10
N ALA A 185 -1.50 6.30 -16.89
CA ALA A 185 -1.88 5.28 -17.88
C ALA A 185 -3.39 5.27 -18.17
N LEU A 186 -4.23 5.55 -17.16
CA LEU A 186 -5.68 5.61 -17.32
C LEU A 186 -6.13 6.87 -18.06
N MET A 187 -5.50 8.02 -17.76
CA MET A 187 -5.78 9.29 -18.44
C MET A 187 -5.32 9.29 -19.90
N THR A 188 -4.23 8.58 -20.21
CA THR A 188 -3.72 8.44 -21.58
C THR A 188 -4.43 7.35 -22.38
N GLY A 189 -5.40 6.65 -21.78
CA GLY A 189 -6.17 5.59 -22.44
C GLY A 189 -5.41 4.28 -22.63
N LYS A 190 -4.20 4.14 -22.07
CA LYS A 190 -3.43 2.88 -22.07
C LYS A 190 -4.11 1.80 -21.23
N GLN A 191 -4.88 2.21 -20.22
CA GLN A 191 -5.64 1.33 -19.33
C GLN A 191 -7.11 1.75 -19.31
N LYS A 192 -8.01 0.79 -19.08
CA LYS A 192 -9.46 1.02 -19.02
C LYS A 192 -9.95 1.23 -17.59
N TRP A 193 -10.85 2.20 -17.41
CA TRP A 193 -11.50 2.46 -16.12
C TRP A 193 -12.45 1.34 -15.68
N SER A 194 -13.10 0.66 -16.63
CA SER A 194 -13.99 -0.48 -16.35
C SER A 194 -13.26 -1.59 -15.59
N ASP A 195 -12.06 -1.90 -16.05
CA ASP A 195 -11.28 -3.02 -15.54
C ASP A 195 -10.79 -2.70 -14.12
N LEU A 196 -10.36 -1.46 -13.89
CA LEU A 196 -10.01 -0.98 -12.57
C LEU A 196 -11.19 -1.08 -11.58
N CYS A 197 -12.38 -0.63 -11.97
CA CYS A 197 -13.55 -0.66 -11.09
C CYS A 197 -13.96 -2.09 -10.67
N ASN A 198 -13.69 -3.08 -11.54
CA ASN A 198 -13.94 -4.49 -11.26
C ASN A 198 -12.87 -5.13 -10.36
N GLU A 199 -11.63 -4.66 -10.43
CA GLU A 199 -10.50 -5.17 -9.64
C GLU A 199 -10.41 -4.54 -8.24
N VAL A 200 -10.94 -3.33 -8.05
CA VAL A 200 -10.93 -2.63 -6.77
C VAL A 200 -11.83 -3.34 -5.76
N LYS A 201 -11.28 -3.68 -4.60
CA LYS A 201 -12.05 -4.21 -3.47
C LYS A 201 -12.76 -3.05 -2.78
N TRP A 202 -14.01 -2.79 -3.16
CA TRP A 202 -14.79 -1.65 -2.65
C TRP A 202 -14.89 -1.58 -1.12
N VAL A 203 -14.93 -2.73 -0.44
CA VAL A 203 -14.91 -2.82 1.03
C VAL A 203 -13.63 -2.18 1.58
N ASN A 204 -12.46 -2.54 1.04
CA ASN A 204 -11.17 -2.00 1.50
C ASN A 204 -11.08 -0.49 1.21
N ALA A 205 -11.59 -0.04 0.07
CA ALA A 205 -11.65 1.38 -0.27
C ALA A 205 -12.55 2.15 0.72
N SER A 206 -13.70 1.60 1.09
CA SER A 206 -14.63 2.20 2.06
C SER A 206 -14.02 2.33 3.46
N VAL A 207 -13.26 1.31 3.91
CA VAL A 207 -12.54 1.35 5.19
C VAL A 207 -11.47 2.45 5.18
N GLY A 208 -10.72 2.57 4.08
CA GLY A 208 -9.73 3.63 3.91
C GLY A 208 -10.36 5.03 3.93
N LEU A 209 -11.49 5.21 3.23
CA LEU A 209 -12.25 6.46 3.23
C LEU A 209 -12.76 6.81 4.64
N LEU A 210 -13.35 5.84 5.35
CA LEU A 210 -13.83 6.03 6.71
C LEU A 210 -12.68 6.40 7.66
N GLY A 211 -11.53 5.76 7.53
CA GLY A 211 -10.31 6.12 8.27
C GLY A 211 -9.88 7.57 8.03
N ALA A 212 -9.89 8.04 6.78
CA ALA A 212 -9.58 9.43 6.45
C ALA A 212 -10.61 10.42 7.05
N LEU A 213 -11.90 10.09 6.98
CA LEU A 213 -12.97 10.92 7.57
C LEU A 213 -12.85 11.00 9.10
N LEU A 214 -12.52 9.89 9.77
CA LEU A 214 -12.26 9.88 11.22
C LEU A 214 -11.07 10.76 11.60
N LEU A 215 -9.99 10.73 10.80
CA LEU A 215 -8.84 11.62 10.99
C LEU A 215 -9.22 13.10 10.77
N ALA A 216 -10.02 13.39 9.75
CA ALA A 216 -10.52 14.74 9.46
C ALA A 216 -11.39 15.27 10.62
N ARG A 217 -12.29 14.43 11.15
CA ARG A 217 -13.12 14.73 12.32
C ARG A 217 -12.27 14.99 13.56
N ARG A 218 -11.29 14.12 13.85
CA ARG A 218 -10.38 14.29 15.01
C ARG A 218 -9.60 15.60 14.97
N ARG A 219 -9.31 16.10 13.76
CA ARG A 219 -8.61 17.38 13.55
C ARG A 219 -9.53 18.60 13.55
N GLY A 220 -10.85 18.44 13.73
CA GLY A 220 -11.82 19.54 13.70
C GLY A 220 -12.04 20.14 12.31
N VAL A 221 -11.70 19.41 11.24
CA VAL A 221 -11.88 19.84 9.84
C VAL A 221 -13.34 19.73 9.43
N LEU A 222 -13.99 18.63 9.83
CA LEU A 222 -15.41 18.39 9.68
C LEU A 222 -16.10 18.74 11.01
N ARG A 223 -16.83 19.84 11.05
CA ARG A 223 -17.86 20.09 12.06
C ARG A 223 -19.17 19.57 11.46
N LEU A 224 -19.49 18.32 11.76
CA LEU A 224 -20.81 17.74 11.49
C LEU A 224 -21.76 18.16 12.62
#